data_AF-A0A847I528-F1
#
_entry.id   AF-A0A847I528-F1
#
_cell.length_a   1.000
_cell.length_b   1.000
_cell.length_c   1.000
_cell.angle_alpha   90.00
_cell.angle_beta   90.00
_cell.angle_gamma   90.00
#
_symmetry.space_group_name_H-M   'P 1'
#
loop_
_entity.id
_entity.type
_entity.pdbx_description
1 polymer ?
#
loop_
_entity_poly.entity_id
_entity_poly.type
_entity_poly.pdbx_seq_one_letter_code
_entity_poly.pdbx_strand_id
1 'polypeptide(L)' 'VWTRRIWVVPHSKVQFVSVSQSPFQRRLKLANLEVQTAGSRVIKEARVIDLPAAEAEALQDALADRANAYGAWQPEGV' A
#
# COMPACT_ATOMS: atom_id res chain seq x y z
N VAL A 1 -10.20 16.02 -16.59
CA VAL A 1 -10.23 14.62 -17.03
C VAL A 1 -10.09 13.74 -15.81
N TRP A 2 -11.02 12.82 -15.56
CA TRP A 2 -10.92 11.86 -14.46
C TRP A 2 -9.99 10.71 -14.88
N THR A 3 -8.99 10.42 -14.05
CA THR A 3 -8.03 9.33 -14.31
C THR A 3 -8.26 8.23 -13.28
N ARG A 4 -8.59 7.03 -13.74
CA ARG A 4 -8.67 5.82 -12.90
C ARG A 4 -7.52 4.89 -13.25
N ARG A 5 -6.77 4.44 -12.25
CA ARG A 5 -5.73 3.42 -12.40
C ARG A 5 -6.10 2.23 -11.54
N ILE A 6 -5.94 1.03 -12.10
CA ILE A 6 -6.12 -0.23 -11.38
C ILE A 6 -4.78 -0.95 -11.42
N TRP A 7 -4.35 -1.44 -10.26
CA TRP A 7 -3.13 -2.23 -10.11
C TRP A 7 -3.53 -3.64 -9.68
N VAL A 8 -2.98 -4.65 -10.36
CA VAL A 8 -3.14 -6.06 -9.96
C VAL A 8 -1.78 -6.56 -9.52
N VAL A 9 -1.62 -6.78 -8.22
CA VAL A 9 -0.37 -7.20 -7.59
C VAL A 9 -0.53 -8.60 -7.04
N PRO A 10 0.27 -9.59 -7.50
CA PRO A 10 0.29 -10.92 -6.88
C PRO A 10 0.76 -10.85 -5.43
N HIS A 11 0.06 -11.53 -4.52
CA HIS A 11 0.40 -11.50 -3.08
C HIS A 11 1.82 -12.01 -2.78
N SER A 12 2.33 -12.97 -3.56
CA SER A 12 3.71 -13.47 -3.45
C SER A 12 4.79 -12.46 -3.84
N LYS A 13 4.39 -11.31 -4.42
CA LYS A 13 5.29 -10.24 -4.83
C LYS A 13 5.22 -9.03 -3.90
N VAL A 14 4.30 -9.00 -2.94
CA VAL A 14 4.19 -7.89 -1.97
C VAL A 14 5.38 -7.97 -1.03
N GLN A 15 6.25 -6.97 -1.08
CA GLN A 15 7.39 -6.86 -0.16
C GLN A 15 7.00 -6.08 1.09
N PHE A 16 6.38 -4.93 0.87
CA PHE A 16 6.16 -3.95 1.90
C PHE A 16 4.90 -3.13 1.61
N VAL A 17 4.17 -2.80 2.65
CA VAL A 17 2.96 -1.97 2.60
C VAL A 17 3.11 -0.84 3.61
N SER A 18 3.10 0.40 3.13
CA SER A 18 3.20 1.59 3.97
C SER A 18 1.95 2.46 3.88
N VAL A 19 1.63 3.07 5.01
CA VAL A 19 0.67 4.17 5.09
C VAL A 19 1.43 5.44 5.38
N SER A 20 1.17 6.49 4.60
CA SER A 20 1.75 7.81 4.82
C SER A 20 0.66 8.87 4.92
N GLN A 21 0.88 9.86 5.79
CA GLN A 21 -0.10 10.90 6.07
C GLN A 21 0.60 12.24 6.28
N SER A 22 0.20 13.24 5.50
CA SER A 22 0.61 14.64 5.69
C SER A 22 -0.18 15.32 6.82
N PRO A 23 0.29 16.43 7.40
CA PRO A 23 -0.46 17.17 8.44
C PRO A 23 -1.88 17.58 8.02
N PHE A 24 -2.06 17.97 6.75
CA PHE A 24 -3.38 18.31 6.21
C PHE A 24 -4.28 17.08 6.08
N GLN A 25 -3.75 15.98 5.57
CA GLN A 25 -4.47 14.71 5.50
C GLN A 25 -4.87 14.20 6.89
N ARG A 26 -4.02 14.37 7.91
CA ARG A 26 -4.34 14.02 9.31
C ARG A 26 -5.54 14.79 9.83
N ARG A 27 -5.62 16.09 9.55
CA ARG A 27 -6.76 16.92 9.94
C ARG A 27 -8.05 16.52 9.24
N LEU A 28 -7.95 15.96 8.03
CA LEU A 28 -9.08 15.48 7.22
C LEU A 28 -9.37 13.98 7.40
N LYS A 29 -8.64 13.27 8.27
CA LYS A 29 -8.70 11.80 8.43
C LYS A 29 -8.47 11.05 7.11
N LEU A 30 -7.52 11.51 6.31
CA LEU A 30 -7.11 10.89 5.05
C LEU A 30 -5.69 10.31 5.15
N ALA A 31 -5.34 9.34 4.32
CA ALA A 31 -4.00 8.78 4.22
C ALA A 31 -3.73 8.20 2.82
N ASN A 32 -2.47 8.03 2.48
CA ASN A 32 -2.04 7.34 1.28
C ASN A 32 -1.58 5.93 1.63
N LEU A 33 -1.99 4.94 0.83
CA LEU A 33 -1.54 3.56 0.93
C LEU A 33 -0.59 3.26 -0.23
N GLU A 34 0.58 2.72 0.07
CA GLU A 34 1.60 2.37 -0.91
C GLU A 34 2.03 0.91 -0.74
N VAL A 35 2.06 0.19 -1.85
CA VAL A 35 2.47 -1.22 -1.92
C VAL A 35 3.70 -1.33 -2.81
N GLN A 36 4.80 -1.78 -2.21
CA GLN A 36 6.05 -2.07 -2.91
C GLN A 36 6.14 -3.55 -3.24
N THR A 37 6.65 -3.86 -4.43
CA THR A 37 6.70 -5.23 -4.95
C THR A 37 8.08 -5.64 -5.41
N ALA A 38 8.46 -6.89 -5.12
CA ALA A 38 9.75 -7.46 -5.52
C ALA A 38 9.82 -7.60 -7.05
N GLY A 39 10.84 -6.99 -7.67
CA GLY A 39 11.07 -7.08 -9.11
C GLY A 39 10.44 -5.95 -9.94
N SER A 40 10.42 -4.73 -9.39
CA SER A 40 9.89 -3.43 -9.87
C SER A 40 10.25 -2.96 -11.31
N ARG A 41 10.49 -3.85 -12.29
CA ARG A 41 10.60 -3.44 -13.71
C ARG A 41 9.26 -3.11 -14.36
N VAL A 42 8.13 -3.61 -13.84
CA VAL A 42 6.80 -3.49 -14.50
C VAL A 42 5.81 -2.66 -13.68
N ILE A 43 5.77 -2.81 -12.36
CA ILE A 43 4.95 -2.00 -11.45
C ILE A 43 5.92 -1.26 -10.54
N LYS A 44 6.10 0.05 -10.79
CA LYS A 44 7.03 0.86 -10.00
C LYS A 44 6.59 0.94 -8.54
N GLU A 45 5.32 1.29 -8.31
CA GLU A 45 4.68 1.41 -7.00
C GLU A 45 3.15 1.39 -7.22
N ALA A 46 2.43 0.53 -6.50
CA ALA A 46 0.96 0.58 -6.48
C ALA A 46 0.54 1.51 -5.34
N ARG A 47 -0.02 2.67 -5.68
CA ARG A 47 -0.40 3.71 -4.72
C ARG A 47 -1.87 4.06 -4.82
N VAL A 48 -2.52 4.18 -3.67
CA VAL A 48 -3.87 4.71 -3.52
C VAL A 48 -3.80 5.97 -2.67
N ILE A 49 -4.30 7.07 -3.22
CA ILE A 49 -4.14 8.43 -2.67
C ILE A 49 -5.42 8.84 -1.96
N ASP A 50 -5.27 9.54 -0.83
CA ASP A 50 -6.37 10.17 -0.08
C ASP A 50 -7.54 9.23 0.28
N LEU A 51 -7.20 8.02 0.75
CA LEU A 51 -8.18 7.11 1.40
C LEU A 51 -8.55 7.63 2.79
N PRO A 52 -9.75 7.31 3.31
CA PRO A 52 -10.03 7.42 4.74
C PRO A 52 -8.93 6.71 5.55
N ALA A 53 -8.37 7.38 6.56
CA ALA A 53 -7.23 6.87 7.30
C ALA A 53 -7.49 5.49 7.93
N ALA A 54 -8.68 5.29 8.51
CA ALA A 54 -9.09 4.00 9.06
C ALA A 54 -9.18 2.89 8.00
N GLU A 55 -9.54 3.24 6.76
CA GLU A 55 -9.58 2.29 5.65
C GLU A 55 -8.17 1.97 5.16
N ALA A 56 -7.28 2.97 5.09
CA ALA A 56 -5.88 2.76 4.75
C ALA A 56 -5.17 1.85 5.76
N GLU A 57 -5.42 2.04 7.06
CA GLU A 57 -4.91 1.18 8.14
C GLU A 57 -5.46 -0.24 8.02
N ALA A 58 -6.78 -0.40 7.87
CA ALA A 58 -7.39 -1.73 7.71
C ALA A 58 -6.89 -2.48 6.47
N LEU A 59 -6.66 -1.76 5.37
CA LEU A 59 -6.08 -2.34 4.15
C LEU A 59 -4.60 -2.71 4.35
N GLN A 60 -3.83 -1.90 5.08
CA GLN A 60 -2.45 -2.21 5.41
C GLN A 60 -2.37 -3.53 6.19
N ASP A 61 -3.15 -3.66 7.26
CA ASP A 61 -3.20 -4.88 8.08
C ASP A 61 -3.60 -6.09 7.23
N ALA A 62 -4.69 -5.97 6.46
CA ALA A 62 -5.20 -7.04 5.63
C ALA A 62 -4.24 -7.47 4.50
N LEU A 63 -3.38 -6.56 4.02
CA LEU A 63 -2.34 -6.86 3.03
C LEU A 63 -1.08 -7.43 3.67
N ALA A 64 -0.70 -6.94 4.86
CA ALA A 64 0.40 -7.47 5.65
C ALA A 64 0.13 -8.93 6.05
N ASP A 65 -1.07 -9.24 6.56
CA ASP A 65 -1.49 -10.59 6.90
C ASP A 65 -1.42 -11.54 5.71
N ARG A 66 -1.90 -11.09 4.54
CA ARG A 66 -1.81 -11.87 3.29
C ARG A 66 -0.36 -12.07 2.86
N ALA A 67 0.47 -11.04 2.89
CA ALA A 67 1.89 -11.15 2.51
C ALA A 67 2.67 -12.09 3.45
N ASN A 68 2.36 -12.04 4.75
CA ASN A 68 2.88 -12.94 5.77
C ASN A 68 2.52 -14.41 5.47
N ALA A 69 1.27 -14.67 5.11
CA ALA A 69 0.81 -16.02 4.75
C ALA A 69 1.59 -16.63 3.55
N TYR A 70 2.18 -15.80 2.68
CA TYR A 70 2.99 -16.24 1.54
C TYR A 70 4.52 -16.16 1.80
N GLY A 71 4.96 -15.81 3.01
CA GLY A 71 6.38 -15.69 3.37
C GLY A 71 7.13 -14.58 2.62
N ALA A 72 6.41 -13.61 2.06
CA ALA A 72 6.96 -12.54 1.23
C ALA A 72 7.22 -11.23 2.01
N TRP A 73 6.73 -11.15 3.25
CA TRP A 73 6.75 -9.95 4.07
C TRP A 73 8.12 -9.71 4.74
N GLN A 74 8.66 -8.50 4.57
CA GLN A 74 9.83 -8.01 5.28
C GLN A 74 9.45 -6.66 5.94
N PRO A 75 9.39 -6.59 7.29
CA PRO A 75 8.99 -5.37 8.00
C PRO A 75 9.99 -4.22 7.87
N GLU A 76 11.25 -4.56 7.60
CA GLU A 76 12.36 -3.62 7.57
C GLU A 76 12.69 -3.27 6.12
N GLY A 77 12.00 -2.26 5.59
CA GLY A 77 12.38 -1.66 4.31
C GLY A 77 13.70 -0.89 4.47
N VAL A 78 14.82 -1.53 4.13
CA VAL A 78 16.12 -0.87 3.89
C VAL A 78 16.48 -1.00 2.42
#